data_AF-A0A7J8JY71-F1
#
_entry.id   AF-A0A7J8JY71-F1
#
_cell.length_a   1.000
_cell.length_b   1.000
_cell.length_c   1.000
_cell.angle_alpha   90.00
_cell.angle_beta   90.00
_cell.angle_gamma   90.00
#
_symmetry.space_group_name_H-M   'P 1'
#
loop_
_entity.id
_entity.type
_entity.pdbx_description
1 polymer ?
#
loop_
_entity_poly.entity_id
_entity_poly.type
_entity_poly.pdbx_seq_one_letter_code
_entity_poly.pdbx_strand_id
1 'polypeptide(L)'
;MNQEVWRTFISMSVALQFLNHSDPGSLATCQSKESHEAKPTELRHASIHTSWKNSLVACFDPPLEVVSTRNPIMYNKRAADPDHPDLADLLVKNKNLLAELRNLQNKLVVKETSLQEMKSELESYKEKNSKQSFQIISLKNDIKNLEELITTLSRIKCLKSINIQNLERGNQDLNERILELENHLRVHLFEKERAEHKANLLEKKLADVNGFTPYMNMKRQEDTLGGFIIKDKDQAILAKNFERDNIFHPEGPKDGQKIWDKYQQDLIHKEKQKYKLDRPPYSFSWEAKTAQSHYQKFLDQLASLLSNSVDPIPATEEAVKERIQEIRASEQSWKSRAEGLQQEIRMLTKLLEQVHHHHEESSQTEEKCGEQKRPLKCLEGKIAISDFFQGRLDLRRNKENSRTKNSQIDENSKMFKQIEKDNRQQTLLNIKQNLQIVTTQRLEEEIQMLQKQLSDLKLSNKNMKTQLTRVNFLKDNTIQKLRQSLIKVEAVKGKAVMKINNLKTTLDSAKQEARWDKDRAHQMVDAVTPELAQQRIHLKKYQDNDKSMSTFETLY
;
A
#
# COMPACT_ATOMS: atom_id res chain seq x y z
N MET A 1 -30.25 -25.82 28.67
CA MET A 1 -28.97 -25.08 28.61
C MET A 1 -28.96 -23.92 27.58
N ASN A 2 -30.12 -23.40 27.13
CA ASN A 2 -30.18 -22.33 26.10
C ASN A 2 -31.06 -21.12 26.47
N GLN A 3 -31.60 -21.03 27.68
CA GLN A 3 -32.40 -19.85 28.11
C GLN A 3 -31.60 -18.82 28.93
N GLU A 4 -30.54 -19.22 29.62
CA GLU A 4 -29.73 -18.29 30.44
C GLU A 4 -28.79 -17.43 29.59
N VAL A 5 -28.34 -17.93 28.45
CA VAL A 5 -27.48 -17.18 27.50
C VAL A 5 -28.25 -16.05 26.81
N TRP A 6 -29.56 -16.23 26.57
CA TRP A 6 -30.40 -15.18 26.00
C TRP A 6 -30.80 -14.10 27.01
N ARG A 7 -30.96 -14.45 28.30
CA ARG A 7 -31.23 -13.45 29.35
C ARG A 7 -30.02 -12.57 29.66
N THR A 8 -28.81 -13.10 29.59
CA THR A 8 -27.57 -12.32 29.77
C THR A 8 -27.33 -11.36 28.59
N PHE A 9 -27.68 -11.74 27.37
CA PHE A 9 -27.53 -10.88 26.19
C PHE A 9 -28.50 -9.68 26.18
N ILE A 10 -29.73 -9.87 26.66
CA ILE A 10 -30.71 -8.77 26.80
C ILE A 10 -30.35 -7.85 27.97
N SER A 11 -29.85 -8.38 29.09
CA SER A 11 -29.46 -7.56 30.25
C SER A 11 -28.25 -6.66 29.96
N MET A 12 -27.28 -7.11 29.15
CA MET A 12 -26.14 -6.27 28.73
C MET A 12 -26.51 -5.19 27.69
N SER A 13 -27.60 -5.39 26.94
CA SER A 13 -28.08 -4.41 25.96
C SER A 13 -28.82 -3.23 26.63
N VAL A 14 -29.46 -3.47 27.79
CA VAL A 14 -30.16 -2.42 28.55
C VAL A 14 -29.16 -1.55 29.34
N ALA A 15 -28.03 -2.10 29.79
CA ALA A 15 -27.01 -1.35 30.51
C ALA A 15 -26.23 -0.33 29.64
N LEU A 16 -26.20 -0.50 28.32
CA LEU A 16 -25.52 0.40 27.39
C LEU A 16 -26.39 1.57 26.89
N GLN A 17 -27.70 1.57 27.20
CA GLN A 17 -28.62 2.64 26.83
C GLN A 17 -28.81 3.74 27.90
N PHE A 18 -28.20 3.59 29.09
CA PHE A 18 -28.36 4.55 30.19
C PHE A 18 -27.19 5.54 30.40
N LEU A 19 -26.24 5.63 29.46
CA LEU A 19 -25.14 6.58 29.54
C LEU A 19 -25.16 7.64 28.42
N ASN A 20 -26.34 8.16 28.09
CA ASN A 20 -26.48 9.30 27.18
C ASN A 20 -27.74 10.09 27.50
N HIS A 21 -27.80 10.82 28.62
CA HIS A 21 -28.69 11.99 28.74
C HIS A 21 -28.22 12.98 29.83
N SER A 22 -28.39 14.26 29.51
CA SER A 22 -28.27 15.50 30.31
C SER A 22 -26.85 16.10 30.44
N ASP A 23 -26.57 17.36 30.08
CA ASP A 23 -27.44 18.55 30.13
C ASP A 23 -26.98 19.69 29.19
N PRO A 24 -27.88 20.51 28.59
CA PRO A 24 -27.56 21.78 27.96
C PRO A 24 -28.06 22.95 28.82
N GLY A 25 -27.16 23.80 29.34
CA GLY A 25 -27.59 24.95 30.14
C GLY A 25 -26.54 26.02 30.45
N SER A 26 -26.81 27.20 29.86
CA SER A 26 -26.67 28.55 30.43
C SER A 26 -25.63 29.49 29.83
N LEU A 27 -26.18 30.59 29.28
CA LEU A 27 -25.56 31.89 29.13
C LEU A 27 -25.05 32.40 30.49
N ALA A 28 -23.84 32.95 30.52
CA ALA A 28 -23.50 34.02 31.44
C ALA A 28 -22.54 35.03 30.78
N THR A 29 -23.02 36.26 30.84
CA THR A 29 -22.58 37.55 30.36
C THR A 29 -21.28 38.03 31.02
N CYS A 30 -20.40 38.65 30.23
CA CYS A 30 -19.47 39.75 30.52
C CYS A 30 -18.58 39.72 31.79
N GLN A 31 -17.26 39.79 31.59
CA GLN A 31 -16.50 40.98 31.98
C GLN A 31 -15.09 41.06 31.35
N SER A 32 -14.75 42.30 31.07
CA SER A 32 -13.62 42.92 30.36
C SER A 32 -12.34 43.10 31.19
N LYS A 33 -11.18 43.04 30.53
CA LYS A 33 -9.98 43.94 30.63
C LYS A 33 -8.89 43.41 29.67
N GLU A 34 -8.60 44.10 28.56
CA GLU A 34 -7.43 45.00 28.35
C GLU A 34 -6.07 44.30 28.59
N SER A 35 -5.02 44.37 27.76
CA SER A 35 -4.70 45.03 26.48
C SER A 35 -3.37 44.42 25.99
N HIS A 36 -3.12 44.34 24.69
CA HIS A 36 -1.96 45.01 24.06
C HIS A 36 -1.91 44.74 22.55
N GLU A 37 -1.90 45.86 21.86
CA GLU A 37 -1.88 46.13 20.44
C GLU A 37 -0.49 45.86 19.85
N ALA A 38 -0.42 45.14 18.73
CA ALA A 38 0.75 45.14 17.85
C ALA A 38 0.30 45.07 16.39
N LYS A 39 0.53 46.17 15.67
CA LYS A 39 0.31 46.42 14.24
C LYS A 39 1.21 45.49 13.39
N PRO A 40 0.82 45.13 12.16
CA PRO A 40 1.79 44.76 11.13
C PRO A 40 2.15 45.99 10.29
N THR A 41 3.42 46.38 10.39
CA THR A 41 4.04 47.45 9.60
C THR A 41 4.35 46.96 8.18
N GLU A 42 4.02 47.80 7.21
CA GLU A 42 4.43 47.74 5.80
C GLU A 42 5.95 47.87 5.60
N LEU A 43 6.38 47.67 4.35
CA LEU A 43 7.69 47.95 3.71
C LEU A 43 8.75 46.84 3.77
N ARG A 44 9.52 46.58 2.71
CA ARG A 44 9.51 46.85 1.26
C ARG A 44 10.72 46.07 0.69
N HIS A 45 10.53 45.53 -0.52
CA HIS A 45 11.50 45.29 -1.62
C HIS A 45 12.89 44.65 -1.38
N ALA A 46 13.16 43.58 -2.13
CA ALA A 46 13.90 43.56 -3.40
C ALA A 46 13.71 42.13 -3.98
N SER A 47 13.56 41.86 -5.29
CA SER A 47 14.57 42.12 -6.32
C SER A 47 14.08 41.63 -7.71
N ILE A 48 14.29 42.50 -8.73
CA ILE A 48 14.65 42.26 -10.16
C ILE A 48 13.61 41.56 -11.07
N HIS A 49 12.87 42.29 -11.94
CA HIS A 49 13.21 42.83 -13.27
C HIS A 49 13.42 41.81 -14.42
N THR A 50 12.41 41.69 -15.28
CA THR A 50 12.40 41.77 -16.78
C THR A 50 10.96 41.42 -17.24
N SER A 51 10.24 42.08 -18.15
CA SER A 51 10.35 43.29 -18.96
C SER A 51 8.97 43.47 -19.66
N TRP A 52 8.46 44.71 -19.76
CA TRP A 52 7.64 45.35 -20.83
C TRP A 52 6.75 44.50 -21.78
N LYS A 53 5.57 44.91 -22.28
CA LYS A 53 4.81 46.18 -22.38
C LYS A 53 3.44 45.83 -23.02
N ASN A 54 2.51 46.79 -23.02
CA ASN A 54 1.20 46.86 -23.72
C ASN A 54 0.01 46.40 -22.84
N SER A 55 -1.07 47.15 -22.61
CA SER A 55 -1.59 48.36 -23.21
C SER A 55 -2.50 49.05 -22.18
N LEU A 56 -2.46 50.38 -22.10
CA LEU A 56 -3.51 51.17 -21.43
C LEU A 56 -4.84 50.90 -22.16
N VAL A 57 -5.85 50.49 -21.40
CA VAL A 57 -7.26 50.56 -21.81
C VAL A 57 -7.72 51.97 -21.50
N ALA A 58 -7.81 52.81 -22.53
CA ALA A 58 -8.50 54.09 -22.45
C ALA A 58 -9.94 53.86 -22.93
N CYS A 59 -10.84 53.98 -21.96
CA CYS A 59 -12.28 54.12 -22.12
C CYS A 59 -12.62 55.24 -23.12
N PHE A 60 -13.52 54.98 -24.06
CA PHE A 60 -14.36 56.03 -24.63
C PHE A 60 -15.81 55.54 -24.64
N ASP A 61 -16.57 56.03 -23.66
CA ASP A 61 -18.03 56.12 -23.75
C ASP A 61 -18.40 57.22 -24.76
N PRO A 62 -19.53 57.10 -25.49
CA PRO A 62 -19.96 58.10 -26.44
C PRO A 62 -20.79 59.20 -25.73
N PRO A 63 -20.55 60.50 -25.98
CA PRO A 63 -21.53 61.52 -25.61
C PRO A 63 -22.54 61.77 -26.73
N LEU A 64 -23.79 61.82 -26.28
CA LEU A 64 -25.02 62.27 -26.90
C LEU A 64 -24.93 63.49 -27.83
N GLU A 65 -25.73 63.41 -28.90
CA GLU A 65 -26.79 64.37 -29.26
C GLU A 65 -26.50 65.86 -28.98
N VAL A 66 -26.13 66.61 -30.03
CA VAL A 66 -26.28 68.07 -30.05
C VAL A 66 -27.11 68.49 -31.26
N VAL A 67 -28.30 68.97 -30.92
CA VAL A 67 -29.28 69.71 -31.71
C VAL A 67 -28.60 70.79 -32.56
N SER A 68 -28.89 70.79 -33.86
CA SER A 68 -28.50 71.87 -34.76
C SER A 68 -29.54 72.99 -34.71
N THR A 69 -29.29 74.00 -33.89
CA THR A 69 -30.05 75.25 -33.87
C THR A 69 -29.28 76.34 -34.62
N ARG A 70 -29.63 76.62 -35.89
CA ARG A 70 -29.63 77.98 -36.46
C ARG A 70 -30.11 78.05 -37.91
N ASN A 71 -31.13 78.88 -38.13
CA ASN A 71 -31.37 79.66 -39.34
C ASN A 71 -31.67 81.10 -38.88
N PRO A 72 -31.63 82.15 -39.72
CA PRO A 72 -30.76 82.41 -40.87
C PRO A 72 -30.12 83.84 -40.79
N ILE A 73 -28.99 84.07 -41.46
CA ILE A 73 -28.59 85.45 -41.82
C ILE A 73 -28.50 85.51 -43.34
N MET A 74 -29.45 86.26 -43.88
CA MET A 74 -29.56 86.71 -45.26
C MET A 74 -28.32 87.52 -45.68
N TYR A 75 -27.67 87.11 -46.77
CA TYR A 75 -27.04 88.06 -47.70
C TYR A 75 -27.23 87.58 -49.15
N ASN A 76 -28.09 88.35 -49.84
CA ASN A 76 -28.16 88.68 -51.26
C ASN A 76 -28.16 87.59 -52.35
N LYS A 77 -29.35 87.44 -52.97
CA LYS A 77 -29.53 87.04 -54.37
C LYS A 77 -28.99 88.12 -55.30
N ARG A 78 -28.11 87.74 -56.25
CA ARG A 78 -28.07 88.31 -57.62
C ARG A 78 -27.48 87.30 -58.61
N ALA A 79 -28.32 86.99 -59.60
CA ALA A 79 -28.07 86.68 -61.00
C ALA A 79 -26.98 85.66 -61.43
N ALA A 80 -27.44 84.68 -62.24
CA ALA A 80 -26.79 83.91 -63.31
C ALA A 80 -25.43 84.47 -63.81
N ASP A 81 -24.39 83.69 -64.12
CA ASP A 81 -24.26 82.31 -64.62
C ASP A 81 -22.75 81.89 -64.45
N PRO A 82 -22.24 80.90 -65.19
CA PRO A 82 -21.82 79.53 -64.81
C PRO A 82 -20.36 79.44 -64.30
N ASP A 83 -19.86 78.22 -64.00
CA ASP A 83 -18.45 77.88 -63.68
C ASP A 83 -18.05 77.71 -62.20
N HIS A 84 -18.82 76.91 -61.46
CA HIS A 84 -18.20 76.03 -60.44
C HIS A 84 -18.79 74.61 -60.48
N PRO A 85 -18.46 73.80 -61.51
CA PRO A 85 -18.72 72.36 -61.49
C PRO A 85 -18.02 71.66 -60.30
N ASP A 86 -16.99 72.27 -59.72
CA ASP A 86 -16.17 71.67 -58.66
C ASP A 86 -16.88 71.46 -57.30
N LEU A 87 -17.79 72.34 -56.86
CA LEU A 87 -18.31 72.26 -55.49
C LEU A 87 -19.33 71.12 -55.31
N ALA A 88 -20.21 70.92 -56.28
CA ALA A 88 -21.19 69.83 -56.26
C ALA A 88 -20.48 68.46 -56.40
N ASP A 89 -19.49 68.37 -57.28
CA ASP A 89 -18.66 67.17 -57.44
C ASP A 89 -17.83 66.85 -56.19
N LEU A 90 -17.27 67.87 -55.54
CA LEU A 90 -16.59 67.71 -54.24
C LEU A 90 -17.55 67.27 -53.13
N LEU A 91 -18.78 67.77 -53.09
CA LEU A 91 -19.80 67.32 -52.13
C LEU A 91 -20.20 65.87 -52.34
N VAL A 92 -20.36 65.43 -53.59
CA VAL A 92 -20.64 64.01 -53.91
C VAL A 92 -19.44 63.14 -53.54
N LYS A 93 -18.21 63.55 -53.88
CA LYS A 93 -16.98 62.85 -53.47
C LYS A 93 -16.87 62.75 -51.94
N ASN A 94 -17.15 63.82 -51.20
CA ASN A 94 -17.14 63.81 -49.74
C ASN A 94 -18.20 62.87 -49.15
N LYS A 95 -19.43 62.87 -49.69
CA LYS A 95 -20.47 61.90 -49.30
C LYS A 95 -20.06 60.45 -49.58
N ASN A 96 -19.43 60.18 -50.72
CA ASN A 96 -18.93 58.85 -51.06
C ASN A 96 -17.80 58.41 -50.12
N LEU A 97 -16.83 59.28 -49.84
CA LEU A 97 -15.75 59.01 -48.89
C LEU A 97 -16.28 58.79 -47.46
N LEU A 98 -17.30 59.54 -47.04
CA LEU A 98 -17.96 59.32 -45.75
C LEU A 98 -18.68 57.97 -45.69
N ALA A 99 -19.30 57.54 -46.80
CA ALA A 99 -19.92 56.21 -46.89
C ALA A 99 -18.87 55.09 -46.86
N GLU A 100 -17.74 55.26 -47.56
CA GLU A 100 -16.61 54.33 -47.52
C GLU A 100 -15.98 54.24 -46.13
N LEU A 101 -15.79 55.38 -45.44
CA LEU A 101 -15.33 55.41 -44.05
C LEU A 101 -16.28 54.65 -43.12
N ARG A 102 -17.59 54.87 -43.24
CA ARG A 102 -18.59 54.11 -42.47
C ARG A 102 -18.54 52.62 -42.78
N ASN A 103 -18.37 52.24 -44.04
CA ASN A 103 -18.26 50.83 -44.45
C ASN A 103 -16.99 50.18 -43.88
N LEU A 104 -15.84 50.85 -43.95
CA LEU A 104 -14.58 50.38 -43.35
C LEU A 104 -14.68 50.28 -41.84
N GLN A 105 -15.31 51.25 -41.18
CA GLN A 105 -15.57 51.23 -39.75
C GLN A 105 -16.46 50.04 -39.36
N ASN A 106 -17.53 49.78 -40.12
CA ASN A 106 -18.38 48.60 -39.89
C ASN A 106 -17.62 47.29 -40.08
N LYS A 107 -16.79 47.17 -41.13
CA LYS A 107 -15.94 45.99 -41.35
C LYS A 107 -14.93 45.80 -40.22
N LEU A 108 -14.33 46.87 -39.72
CA LEU A 108 -13.43 46.84 -38.58
C LEU A 108 -14.14 46.31 -37.34
N VAL A 109 -15.32 46.85 -37.01
CA VAL A 109 -16.13 46.38 -35.89
C VAL A 109 -16.46 44.88 -36.01
N VAL A 110 -16.87 44.41 -37.20
CA VAL A 110 -17.15 42.98 -37.43
C VAL A 110 -15.90 42.10 -37.25
N LYS A 111 -14.71 42.58 -37.67
CA LYS A 111 -13.46 41.85 -37.45
C LYS A 111 -13.04 41.87 -35.98
N GLU A 112 -13.31 42.95 -35.27
CA GLU A 112 -13.03 43.09 -33.84
C GLU A 112 -13.93 42.18 -32.99
N THR A 113 -15.22 42.07 -33.32
CA THR A 113 -16.12 41.11 -32.66
C THR A 113 -15.69 39.67 -32.92
N SER A 114 -15.36 39.31 -34.16
CA SER A 114 -14.87 37.97 -34.50
C SER A 114 -13.56 37.63 -33.79
N LEU A 115 -12.63 38.60 -33.68
CA LEU A 115 -11.39 38.42 -32.94
C LEU A 115 -11.65 38.21 -31.44
N GLN A 116 -12.62 38.91 -30.87
CA GLN A 116 -13.01 38.74 -29.47
C GLN A 116 -13.66 37.37 -29.21
N GLU A 117 -14.49 36.89 -30.12
CA GLU A 117 -15.05 35.53 -30.07
C GLU A 117 -13.93 34.48 -30.08
N MET A 118 -13.01 34.57 -31.04
CA MET A 118 -11.84 33.67 -31.14
C MET A 118 -10.97 33.70 -29.88
N LYS A 119 -10.78 34.87 -29.25
CA LYS A 119 -10.07 34.97 -27.97
C LYS A 119 -10.79 34.22 -26.84
N SER A 120 -12.11 34.35 -26.76
CA SER A 120 -12.89 33.67 -25.72
C SER A 120 -12.90 32.15 -25.90
N GLU A 121 -12.95 31.68 -27.15
CA GLU A 121 -12.86 30.26 -27.48
C GLU A 121 -11.47 29.72 -27.14
N LEU A 122 -10.40 30.45 -27.46
CA LEU A 122 -9.03 30.09 -27.09
C LEU A 122 -8.87 29.95 -25.57
N GLU A 123 -9.42 30.87 -24.78
CA GLU A 123 -9.38 30.77 -23.32
C GLU A 123 -10.19 29.57 -22.80
N SER A 124 -11.34 29.27 -23.41
CA SER A 124 -12.10 28.04 -23.09
C SER A 124 -11.28 26.77 -23.36
N TYR A 125 -10.54 26.73 -24.48
CA TYR A 125 -9.65 25.61 -24.79
C TYR A 125 -8.49 25.50 -23.79
N LYS A 126 -7.87 26.61 -23.38
CA LYS A 126 -6.82 26.61 -22.35
C LYS A 126 -7.33 26.11 -21.01
N GLU A 127 -8.53 26.51 -20.60
CA GLU A 127 -9.14 26.07 -19.35
C GLU A 127 -9.44 24.55 -19.39
N LYS A 128 -10.00 24.05 -20.49
CA LYS A 128 -10.25 22.61 -20.70
C LYS A 128 -8.93 21.82 -20.66
N ASN A 129 -7.90 22.29 -21.36
CA ASN A 129 -6.59 21.65 -21.37
C ASN A 129 -5.96 21.64 -19.97
N SER A 130 -6.11 22.72 -19.20
CA SER A 130 -5.63 22.79 -17.81
C SER A 130 -6.35 21.77 -16.92
N LYS A 131 -7.68 21.67 -17.02
CA LYS A 131 -8.49 20.67 -16.29
C LYS A 131 -8.07 19.24 -16.64
N GLN A 132 -7.87 18.96 -17.93
CA GLN A 132 -7.38 17.66 -18.40
C GLN A 132 -5.97 17.35 -17.86
N SER A 133 -5.08 18.34 -17.87
CA SER A 133 -3.73 18.20 -17.31
C SER A 133 -3.77 17.83 -15.82
N PHE A 134 -4.60 18.52 -15.02
CA PHE A 134 -4.77 18.18 -13.60
C PHE A 134 -5.32 16.75 -13.39
N GLN A 135 -6.28 16.32 -14.21
CA GLN A 135 -6.79 14.95 -14.16
C GLN A 135 -5.71 13.92 -14.50
N ILE A 136 -4.90 14.18 -15.54
CA ILE A 136 -3.78 13.32 -15.92
C ILE A 136 -2.76 13.21 -14.77
N ILE A 137 -2.44 14.31 -14.10
CA ILE A 137 -1.51 14.31 -12.96
C ILE A 137 -2.09 13.48 -11.80
N SER A 138 -3.38 13.63 -11.49
CA SER A 138 -4.06 12.82 -10.46
C SER A 138 -4.00 11.34 -10.80
N LEU A 139 -4.37 10.96 -12.02
CA LEU A 139 -4.36 9.58 -12.48
C LEU A 139 -2.95 8.98 -12.46
N LYS A 140 -1.92 9.75 -12.83
CA LYS A 140 -0.53 9.31 -12.74
C LYS A 140 -0.11 9.02 -11.29
N ASN A 141 -0.53 9.85 -10.34
CA ASN A 141 -0.25 9.61 -8.92
C ASN A 141 -0.98 8.34 -8.41
N ASP A 142 -2.23 8.14 -8.82
CA ASP A 142 -2.99 6.94 -8.46
C ASP A 142 -2.35 5.67 -9.02
N ILE A 143 -1.86 5.70 -10.27
CA ILE A 143 -1.11 4.60 -10.88
C ILE A 143 0.15 4.30 -10.07
N LYS A 144 0.93 5.32 -9.69
CA LYS A 144 2.14 5.14 -8.90
C LYS A 144 1.85 4.51 -7.52
N ASN A 145 0.76 4.92 -6.87
CA ASN A 145 0.34 4.33 -5.59
C ASN A 145 -0.07 2.85 -5.76
N LEU A 146 -0.77 2.53 -6.85
CA LEU A 146 -1.14 1.15 -7.17
C LEU A 146 0.09 0.28 -7.47
N GLU A 147 1.08 0.80 -8.18
CA GLU A 147 2.35 0.11 -8.42
C GLU A 147 3.08 -0.20 -7.10
N GLU A 148 3.15 0.77 -6.18
CA GLU A 148 3.71 0.54 -4.84
C GLU A 148 2.94 -0.55 -4.09
N LEU A 149 1.61 -0.53 -4.10
CA LEU A 149 0.79 -1.58 -3.50
C LEU A 149 1.06 -2.96 -4.12
N ILE A 150 1.23 -3.05 -5.44
CA ILE A 150 1.57 -4.30 -6.12
C ILE A 150 2.95 -4.80 -5.69
N THR A 151 3.96 -3.94 -5.56
CA THR A 151 5.30 -4.34 -5.09
C THR A 151 5.25 -4.85 -3.65
N THR A 152 4.52 -4.17 -2.75
CA THR A 152 4.38 -4.60 -1.35
C THR A 152 3.62 -5.92 -1.23
N LEU A 153 2.54 -6.10 -1.97
CA LEU A 153 1.80 -7.37 -2.03
C LEU A 153 2.66 -8.51 -2.57
N SER A 154 3.48 -8.25 -3.59
CA SER A 154 4.41 -9.23 -4.14
C SER A 154 5.43 -9.67 -3.09
N ARG A 155 6.01 -8.72 -2.34
CA ARG A 155 6.92 -9.00 -1.23
C ARG A 155 6.25 -9.83 -0.13
N ILE A 156 5.03 -9.48 0.27
CA ILE A 156 4.25 -10.24 1.27
C ILE A 156 3.98 -11.66 0.78
N LYS A 157 3.62 -11.82 -0.50
CA LYS A 157 3.39 -13.13 -1.12
C LYS A 157 4.66 -13.99 -1.09
N CYS A 158 5.82 -13.43 -1.45
CA CYS A 158 7.10 -14.14 -1.36
C CYS A 158 7.43 -14.56 0.08
N LEU A 159 7.27 -13.65 1.05
CA LEU A 159 7.51 -13.97 2.47
C LEU A 159 6.59 -15.08 2.97
N LYS A 160 5.31 -15.04 2.61
CA LYS A 160 4.35 -16.09 2.97
C LYS A 160 4.74 -17.43 2.34
N SER A 161 5.18 -17.43 1.08
CA SER A 161 5.64 -18.64 0.39
C SER A 161 6.87 -19.26 1.07
N ILE A 162 7.85 -18.43 1.45
CA ILE A 162 9.05 -18.88 2.18
C ILE A 162 8.65 -19.47 3.54
N ASN A 163 7.76 -18.80 4.27
CA ASN A 163 7.32 -19.28 5.58
C ASN A 163 6.58 -20.62 5.48
N ILE A 164 5.72 -20.79 4.46
CA ILE A 164 5.05 -22.07 4.19
C ILE A 164 6.08 -23.16 3.91
N GLN A 165 7.07 -22.90 3.04
CA GLN A 165 8.13 -23.87 2.73
C GLN A 165 8.95 -24.27 3.96
N ASN A 166 9.25 -23.32 4.85
CA ASN A 166 9.98 -23.60 6.09
C ASN A 166 9.15 -24.47 7.05
N LEU A 167 7.86 -24.19 7.19
CA LEU A 167 6.95 -25.01 8.00
C LEU A 167 6.75 -26.41 7.40
N GLU A 168 6.63 -26.52 6.08
CA GLU A 168 6.55 -27.81 5.38
C GLU A 168 7.81 -28.64 5.60
N ARG A 169 9.00 -28.03 5.50
CA ARG A 169 10.27 -28.69 5.81
C ARG A 169 10.33 -29.15 7.26
N GLY A 170 9.99 -28.29 8.22
CA GLY A 170 9.98 -28.65 9.63
C GLY A 170 9.02 -29.81 9.94
N ASN A 171 7.85 -29.85 9.29
CA ASN A 171 6.91 -30.97 9.43
C ASN A 171 7.46 -32.27 8.81
N GLN A 172 8.19 -32.19 7.69
CA GLN A 172 8.86 -33.35 7.09
C GLN A 172 9.92 -33.90 8.04
N ASP A 173 10.78 -33.05 8.61
CA ASP A 173 11.82 -33.45 9.57
C ASP A 173 11.21 -34.11 10.82
N LEU A 174 10.10 -33.56 11.33
CA LEU A 174 9.37 -34.15 12.46
C LEU A 174 8.77 -35.51 12.10
N ASN A 175 8.20 -35.66 10.91
CA ASN A 175 7.67 -36.95 10.45
C ASN A 175 8.78 -38.00 10.31
N GLU A 176 9.94 -37.63 9.79
CA GLU A 176 11.11 -38.52 9.73
C GLU A 176 11.52 -38.97 11.14
N ARG A 177 11.55 -38.04 12.10
CA ARG A 177 11.86 -38.36 13.49
C ARG A 177 10.83 -39.28 14.15
N ILE A 178 9.54 -39.06 13.87
CA ILE A 178 8.46 -39.94 14.35
C ILE A 178 8.67 -41.35 13.79
N LEU A 179 8.95 -41.48 12.49
CA LEU A 179 9.19 -42.77 11.85
C LEU A 179 10.41 -43.50 12.44
N GLU A 180 11.50 -42.79 12.71
CA GLU A 180 12.66 -43.35 13.41
C GLU A 180 12.30 -43.88 14.81
N LEU A 181 11.54 -43.11 15.59
CA LEU A 181 11.11 -43.49 16.93
C LEU A 181 10.15 -44.69 16.90
N GLU A 182 9.23 -44.75 15.95
CA GLU A 182 8.36 -45.90 15.72
C GLU A 182 9.16 -47.16 15.35
N ASN A 183 10.21 -47.02 14.53
CA ASN A 183 11.13 -48.12 14.22
C ASN A 183 11.85 -48.62 15.46
N HIS A 184 12.41 -47.72 16.28
CA HIS A 184 13.04 -48.09 17.55
C HIS A 184 12.06 -48.80 18.49
N LEU A 185 10.83 -48.31 18.58
CA LEU A 185 9.79 -48.94 19.40
C LEU A 185 9.47 -50.35 18.92
N ARG A 186 9.33 -50.57 17.60
CA ARG A 186 9.12 -51.91 17.02
C ARG A 186 10.26 -52.86 17.36
N VAL A 187 11.51 -52.42 17.27
CA VAL A 187 12.68 -53.24 17.65
C VAL A 187 12.63 -53.60 19.13
N HIS A 188 12.38 -52.63 20.03
CA HIS A 188 12.31 -52.90 21.46
C HIS A 188 11.15 -53.83 21.84
N LEU A 189 10.00 -53.69 21.18
CA LEU A 189 8.86 -54.61 21.39
C LEU A 189 9.23 -56.04 20.99
N PHE A 190 9.87 -56.23 19.83
CA PHE A 190 10.34 -57.53 19.39
C PHE A 190 11.39 -58.14 20.33
N GLU A 191 12.33 -57.32 20.81
CA GLU A 191 13.34 -57.76 21.78
C GLU A 191 12.73 -58.20 23.11
N LYS A 192 11.72 -57.47 23.60
CA LYS A 192 10.96 -57.79 24.80
C LYS A 192 10.22 -59.13 24.63
N GLU A 193 9.48 -59.30 23.54
CA GLU A 193 8.75 -60.54 23.25
C GLU A 193 9.70 -61.74 23.17
N ARG A 194 10.87 -61.58 22.54
CA ARG A 194 11.93 -62.60 22.53
C ARG A 194 12.46 -62.91 23.93
N ALA A 195 12.65 -61.91 24.78
CA ALA A 195 13.11 -62.09 26.15
C ALA A 195 12.05 -62.81 27.01
N GLU A 196 10.78 -62.47 26.83
CA GLU A 196 9.64 -63.11 27.47
C GLU A 196 9.52 -64.59 27.08
N HIS A 197 9.61 -64.91 25.78
CA HIS A 197 9.64 -66.30 25.33
C HIS A 197 10.79 -67.10 25.95
N LYS A 198 11.99 -66.50 26.07
CA LYS A 198 13.14 -67.14 26.74
C LYS A 198 12.89 -67.37 28.22
N ALA A 199 12.31 -66.38 28.92
CA ALA A 199 11.96 -66.50 30.34
C ALA A 199 10.94 -67.62 30.57
N ASN A 200 9.86 -67.65 29.77
CA ASN A 200 8.83 -68.68 29.83
C ASN A 200 9.39 -70.09 29.57
N LEU A 201 10.37 -70.23 28.65
CA LEU A 201 11.05 -71.50 28.40
C LEU A 201 11.88 -71.95 29.61
N LEU A 202 12.59 -71.02 30.25
CA LEU A 202 13.37 -71.32 31.46
C LEU A 202 12.48 -71.65 32.65
N GLU A 203 11.35 -70.95 32.81
CA GLU A 203 10.36 -71.23 33.86
C GLU A 203 9.77 -72.63 33.72
N LYS A 204 9.39 -73.05 32.49
CA LYS A 204 8.94 -74.43 32.23
C LYS A 204 10.00 -75.47 32.59
N LYS A 205 11.26 -75.24 32.21
CA LYS A 205 12.38 -76.13 32.60
C LYS A 205 12.59 -76.19 34.12
N LEU A 206 12.44 -75.07 34.83
CA LEU A 206 12.51 -75.03 36.29
C LEU A 206 11.33 -75.75 36.94
N ALA A 207 10.12 -75.61 36.39
CA ALA A 207 8.94 -76.35 36.85
C ALA A 207 9.11 -77.86 36.65
N ASP A 208 9.67 -78.30 35.51
CA ASP A 208 10.00 -79.69 35.25
C ASP A 208 11.06 -80.23 36.23
N VAL A 209 12.09 -79.44 36.58
CA VAL A 209 13.11 -79.80 37.58
C VAL A 209 12.53 -79.84 39.00
N ASN A 210 11.62 -78.92 39.35
CA ASN A 210 10.94 -78.89 40.66
C ASN A 210 9.93 -80.04 40.83
N GLY A 211 9.37 -80.57 39.73
CA GLY A 211 8.57 -81.80 39.73
C GLY A 211 9.37 -83.06 40.13
N PHE A 212 10.71 -82.98 40.07
CA PHE A 212 11.63 -84.06 40.46
C PHE A 212 12.37 -83.82 41.79
N THR A 213 11.88 -82.91 42.64
CA THR A 213 12.36 -82.80 44.04
C THR A 213 11.38 -83.46 45.00
N PRO A 214 11.56 -84.75 45.36
CA PRO A 214 10.94 -85.29 46.55
C PRO A 214 11.45 -84.53 47.77
N TYR A 215 10.51 -83.94 48.50
CA TYR A 215 10.68 -83.43 49.85
C TYR A 215 11.32 -84.52 50.72
N MET A 216 12.63 -84.44 50.96
CA MET A 216 13.37 -85.36 51.83
C MET A 216 13.00 -85.11 53.29
N ASN A 217 11.83 -85.62 53.71
CA ASN A 217 11.50 -85.86 55.11
C ASN A 217 12.05 -87.24 55.50
N MET A 218 13.28 -87.27 56.01
CA MET A 218 13.84 -88.48 56.61
C MET A 218 13.31 -88.63 58.03
N LYS A 219 12.16 -89.30 58.17
CA LYS A 219 11.80 -89.95 59.43
C LYS A 219 11.16 -91.33 59.18
N ARG A 220 12.04 -92.33 59.33
CA ARG A 220 11.77 -93.62 59.98
C ARG A 220 10.94 -94.67 59.19
N GLN A 221 11.70 -95.63 58.64
CA GLN A 221 11.62 -97.08 58.91
C GLN A 221 10.53 -97.93 58.21
N GLU A 222 11.00 -99.14 57.85
CA GLU A 222 10.29 -100.41 57.57
C GLU A 222 9.80 -100.69 56.14
N ASP A 223 10.66 -101.46 55.44
CA ASP A 223 10.41 -102.83 54.98
C ASP A 223 9.41 -103.12 53.85
N THR A 224 9.99 -103.66 52.78
CA THR A 224 9.58 -104.93 52.14
C THR A 224 8.34 -104.93 51.25
N LEU A 225 8.65 -104.84 49.95
CA LEU A 225 8.19 -105.71 48.85
C LEU A 225 6.71 -105.69 48.43
N GLY A 226 6.52 -105.32 47.16
CA GLY A 226 5.65 -106.08 46.25
C GLY A 226 4.56 -105.26 45.56
N GLY A 227 4.59 -105.22 44.22
CA GLY A 227 3.41 -104.84 43.43
C GLY A 227 3.72 -104.18 42.10
N PHE A 228 4.24 -104.97 41.16
CA PHE A 228 4.44 -104.59 39.76
C PHE A 228 3.09 -104.59 38.99
N ILE A 229 3.07 -103.85 37.87
CA ILE A 229 2.12 -103.84 36.74
C ILE A 229 1.03 -102.73 36.73
N ILE A 230 0.84 -102.20 35.51
CA ILE A 230 -0.28 -101.47 34.89
C ILE A 230 -0.08 -99.93 34.77
N LYS A 231 0.40 -99.47 33.60
CA LYS A 231 -0.41 -98.74 32.57
C LYS A 231 0.46 -98.20 31.41
N ASP A 232 0.81 -99.08 30.48
CA ASP A 232 1.18 -98.73 29.10
C ASP A 232 -0.05 -98.26 28.28
N LYS A 233 -0.74 -97.21 28.73
CA LYS A 233 -1.89 -96.64 28.00
C LYS A 233 -1.80 -95.13 27.74
N ASP A 234 -0.86 -94.43 28.36
CA ASP A 234 -0.76 -92.96 28.24
C ASP A 234 0.27 -92.50 27.19
N GLN A 235 1.15 -93.40 26.72
CA GLN A 235 2.18 -93.06 25.73
C GLN A 235 1.65 -93.05 24.28
N ALA A 236 0.52 -93.70 24.00
CA ALA A 236 -0.11 -93.69 22.67
C ALA A 236 -1.02 -92.47 22.43
N ILE A 237 -1.45 -91.77 23.49
CA ILE A 237 -2.30 -90.58 23.40
C ILE A 237 -1.45 -89.30 23.20
N LEU A 238 -0.20 -89.30 23.66
CA LEU A 238 0.70 -88.14 23.55
C LEU A 238 1.31 -87.95 22.15
N ALA A 239 1.41 -89.00 21.34
CA ALA A 239 1.97 -88.93 19.98
C ALA A 239 0.96 -88.41 18.92
N LYS A 240 -0.36 -88.54 19.15
CA LYS A 240 -1.40 -88.09 18.19
C LYS A 240 -1.84 -86.64 18.35
N ASN A 241 -1.37 -85.93 19.39
CA ASN A 241 -1.73 -84.54 19.64
C ASN A 241 -0.71 -83.52 19.08
N PHE A 242 0.44 -83.95 18.56
CA PHE A 242 1.44 -83.06 17.95
C PHE A 242 1.15 -82.68 16.49
N GLU A 243 0.22 -83.35 15.79
CA GLU A 243 -0.09 -83.07 14.38
C GLU A 243 -1.28 -82.11 14.16
N ARG A 244 -2.02 -81.70 15.21
CA ARG A 244 -3.22 -80.87 15.04
C ARG A 244 -3.11 -79.39 15.42
N ASP A 245 -1.96 -78.93 15.92
CA ASP A 245 -1.70 -77.52 16.24
C ASP A 245 -0.66 -76.88 15.31
N ASN A 246 -0.78 -77.15 14.01
CA ASN A 246 -0.03 -76.48 12.94
C ASN A 246 -0.95 -75.65 12.03
N ILE A 247 -1.90 -74.92 12.62
CA ILE A 247 -2.71 -73.90 11.92
C ILE A 247 -2.14 -72.52 12.26
N PHE A 248 -0.92 -72.26 11.80
CA PHE A 248 -0.51 -70.94 11.36
C PHE A 248 0.26 -71.16 10.08
N HIS A 249 -0.34 -70.79 8.95
CA HIS A 249 0.40 -70.66 7.70
C HIS A 249 1.52 -69.65 7.95
N PRO A 250 2.81 -69.99 7.83
CA PRO A 250 3.80 -68.95 7.66
C PRO A 250 3.43 -68.28 6.33
N GLU A 251 3.01 -67.03 6.38
CA GLU A 251 2.83 -66.19 5.20
C GLU A 251 4.11 -66.34 4.37
N GLY A 252 3.99 -67.06 3.25
CA GLY A 252 5.16 -67.58 2.56
C GLY A 252 6.05 -66.43 2.06
N PRO A 253 7.35 -66.68 1.84
CA PRO A 253 8.28 -65.67 1.29
C PRO A 253 7.80 -65.04 -0.02
N LYS A 254 6.83 -65.66 -0.70
CA LYS A 254 6.18 -65.16 -1.92
C LYS A 254 5.25 -63.96 -1.70
N ASP A 255 4.59 -63.84 -0.55
CA ASP A 255 3.72 -62.67 -0.27
C ASP A 255 4.54 -61.46 0.16
N GLY A 256 5.59 -61.66 0.96
CA GLY A 256 6.58 -60.63 1.25
C GLY A 256 7.25 -60.10 -0.02
N GLN A 257 7.62 -60.98 -0.95
CA GLN A 257 8.19 -60.59 -2.25
C GLN A 257 7.18 -59.78 -3.08
N LYS A 258 5.90 -60.18 -3.10
CA LYS A 258 4.85 -59.48 -3.85
C LYS A 258 4.55 -58.09 -3.29
N ILE A 259 4.64 -57.93 -1.97
CA ILE A 259 4.52 -56.64 -1.28
C ILE A 259 5.73 -55.75 -1.63
N TRP A 260 6.94 -56.31 -1.64
CA TRP A 260 8.15 -55.60 -2.04
C TRP A 260 8.14 -55.17 -3.50
N ASP A 261 7.70 -56.05 -4.41
CA ASP A 261 7.61 -55.75 -5.84
C ASP A 261 6.58 -54.63 -6.09
N LYS A 262 5.46 -54.62 -5.36
CA LYS A 262 4.45 -53.56 -5.42
C LYS A 262 4.99 -52.23 -4.88
N TYR A 263 5.68 -52.25 -3.74
CA TYR A 263 6.31 -51.07 -3.16
C TYR A 263 7.37 -50.47 -4.10
N GLN A 264 8.16 -51.34 -4.76
CA GLN A 264 9.18 -50.94 -5.71
C GLN A 264 8.59 -50.35 -6.99
N GLN A 265 7.49 -50.92 -7.50
CA GLN A 265 6.76 -50.33 -8.62
C GLN A 265 6.12 -48.97 -8.28
N ASP A 266 5.55 -48.81 -7.08
CA ASP A 266 5.00 -47.54 -6.63
C ASP A 266 6.09 -46.47 -6.45
N LEU A 267 7.28 -46.86 -5.99
CA LEU A 267 8.43 -45.98 -5.86
C LEU A 267 8.90 -45.48 -7.24
N ILE A 268 9.04 -46.40 -8.21
CA ILE A 268 9.41 -46.07 -9.60
C ILE A 268 8.33 -45.19 -10.25
N HIS A 269 7.05 -45.44 -9.97
CA HIS A 269 5.95 -44.64 -10.50
C HIS A 269 5.94 -43.22 -9.90
N LYS A 270 6.16 -43.08 -8.59
CA LYS A 270 6.29 -41.78 -7.91
C LYS A 270 7.51 -41.00 -8.39
N GLU A 271 8.63 -41.69 -8.60
CA GLU A 271 9.84 -41.09 -9.16
C GLU A 271 9.60 -40.57 -10.60
N LYS A 272 8.92 -41.34 -11.45
CA LYS A 272 8.52 -40.90 -12.80
C LYS A 272 7.55 -39.72 -12.78
N GLN A 273 6.65 -39.63 -11.80
CA GLN A 273 5.78 -38.46 -11.62
C GLN A 273 6.57 -37.23 -11.16
N LYS A 274 7.56 -37.41 -10.28
CA LYS A 274 8.48 -36.35 -9.84
C LYS A 274 9.23 -35.76 -11.04
N TYR A 275 9.81 -36.59 -11.91
CA TYR A 275 10.49 -36.11 -13.13
C TYR A 275 9.57 -35.45 -14.17
N LYS A 276 8.28 -35.77 -14.19
CA LYS A 276 7.29 -35.07 -15.05
C LYS A 276 6.88 -33.70 -14.51
N LEU A 277 6.81 -33.56 -13.18
CA LEU A 277 6.50 -32.29 -12.49
C LEU A 277 7.72 -31.36 -12.43
N ASP A 278 8.92 -31.93 -12.34
CA ASP A 278 10.20 -31.19 -12.25
C ASP A 278 10.79 -30.85 -13.62
N ARG A 279 10.16 -31.32 -14.72
CA ARG A 279 10.52 -30.89 -16.07
C ARG A 279 10.03 -29.45 -16.26
N PRO A 280 10.93 -28.46 -16.44
CA PRO A 280 10.51 -27.08 -16.64
C PRO A 280 9.61 -27.00 -17.88
N PRO A 281 8.48 -26.26 -17.83
CA PRO A 281 7.65 -26.08 -19.01
C PRO A 281 8.49 -25.45 -20.11
N TYR A 282 8.47 -26.07 -21.30
CA TYR A 282 9.19 -25.64 -22.50
C TYR A 282 8.90 -24.17 -22.88
N SER A 283 7.85 -23.55 -22.31
CA SER A 283 7.49 -22.14 -22.49
C SER A 283 8.42 -21.13 -21.79
N PHE A 284 9.26 -21.53 -20.82
CA PHE A 284 10.10 -20.58 -20.07
C PHE A 284 11.41 -20.20 -20.79
N SER A 285 11.79 -20.94 -21.84
CA SER A 285 13.12 -20.81 -22.44
C SER A 285 13.35 -19.50 -23.21
N TRP A 286 12.31 -18.92 -23.83
CA TRP A 286 12.42 -17.66 -24.56
C TRP A 286 12.25 -16.43 -23.64
N GLU A 287 11.45 -16.55 -22.59
CA GLU A 287 11.32 -15.53 -21.54
C GLU A 287 12.64 -15.38 -20.76
N ALA A 288 13.29 -16.49 -20.39
CA ALA A 288 14.60 -16.49 -19.76
C ALA A 288 15.68 -15.87 -20.66
N LYS A 289 15.67 -16.16 -21.98
CA LYS A 289 16.60 -15.54 -22.95
C LYS A 289 16.37 -14.03 -23.10
N THR A 290 15.10 -13.60 -23.08
CA THR A 290 14.73 -12.18 -23.16
C THR A 290 15.16 -11.44 -21.89
N ALA A 291 14.89 -12.01 -20.71
CA ALA A 291 15.34 -11.47 -19.43
C ALA A 291 16.87 -11.42 -19.31
N GLN A 292 17.58 -12.45 -19.77
CA GLN A 292 19.04 -12.50 -19.79
C GLN A 292 19.63 -11.43 -20.71
N SER A 293 19.02 -11.19 -21.88
CA SER A 293 19.42 -10.11 -22.80
C SER A 293 19.21 -8.73 -22.18
N HIS A 294 18.08 -8.51 -21.50
CA HIS A 294 17.84 -7.26 -20.78
C HIS A 294 18.82 -7.04 -19.62
N TYR A 295 19.15 -8.10 -18.88
CA TYR A 295 20.13 -8.06 -17.81
C TYR A 295 21.53 -7.72 -18.33
N GLN A 296 21.95 -8.36 -19.43
CA GLN A 296 23.23 -8.08 -20.05
C GLN A 296 23.32 -6.64 -20.54
N LYS A 297 22.26 -6.14 -21.20
CA LYS A 297 22.21 -4.73 -21.65
C LYS A 297 22.29 -3.74 -20.49
N PHE A 298 21.71 -4.07 -19.34
CA PHE A 298 21.81 -3.26 -18.13
C PHE A 298 23.24 -3.29 -17.55
N LEU A 299 23.89 -4.45 -17.53
CA LEU A 299 25.30 -4.57 -17.14
C LEU A 299 26.22 -3.77 -18.08
N ASP A 300 25.98 -3.80 -19.39
CA ASP A 300 26.74 -3.02 -20.37
C ASP A 300 26.61 -1.50 -20.11
N GLN A 301 25.41 -1.04 -19.75
CA GLN A 301 25.17 0.36 -19.37
C GLN A 301 25.89 0.74 -18.07
N LEU A 302 25.83 -0.13 -17.05
CA LEU A 302 26.53 0.12 -15.79
C LEU A 302 28.05 0.12 -15.96
N ALA A 303 28.59 -0.83 -16.72
CA ALA A 303 30.02 -0.91 -16.99
C ALA A 303 30.49 0.34 -17.75
N SER A 304 29.73 0.83 -18.73
CA SER A 304 30.03 2.08 -19.45
C SER A 304 30.02 3.31 -18.51
N LEU A 305 29.01 3.42 -17.64
CA LEU A 305 28.89 4.55 -16.70
C LEU A 305 29.99 4.55 -15.63
N LEU A 306 30.43 3.38 -15.19
CA LEU A 306 31.45 3.23 -14.14
C LEU A 306 32.88 3.19 -14.68
N SER A 307 33.03 3.03 -15.99
CA SER A 307 34.33 3.06 -16.67
C SER A 307 34.89 4.49 -16.63
N ASN A 308 36.14 4.61 -16.19
CA ASN A 308 36.87 5.86 -16.29
C ASN A 308 37.68 5.89 -17.59
N SER A 309 38.10 7.07 -18.06
CA SER A 309 38.89 7.22 -19.29
C SER A 309 40.22 6.45 -19.32
N VAL A 310 40.65 5.93 -18.18
CA VAL A 310 41.92 5.19 -17.99
C VAL A 310 41.70 3.68 -17.87
N ASP A 311 40.56 3.23 -17.31
CA ASP A 311 40.30 1.81 -17.03
C ASP A 311 38.86 1.43 -17.43
N PRO A 312 38.67 0.83 -18.61
CA PRO A 312 37.38 0.30 -19.04
C PRO A 312 37.06 -0.99 -18.29
N ILE A 313 35.84 -1.07 -17.75
CA ILE A 313 35.39 -2.17 -16.91
C ILE A 313 34.62 -3.18 -17.77
N PRO A 314 34.87 -4.49 -17.62
CA PRO A 314 34.06 -5.52 -18.27
C PRO A 314 32.59 -5.46 -17.86
N ALA A 315 31.67 -5.71 -18.79
CA ALA A 315 30.22 -5.77 -18.53
C ALA A 315 29.79 -7.09 -17.87
N THR A 316 30.47 -7.43 -16.78
CA THR A 316 30.15 -8.56 -15.91
C THR A 316 29.67 -8.03 -14.56
N GLU A 317 28.75 -8.75 -13.93
CA GLU A 317 28.18 -8.36 -12.64
C GLU A 317 29.25 -8.18 -11.56
N GLU A 318 30.24 -9.08 -11.52
CA GLU A 318 31.30 -9.03 -10.52
C GLU A 318 32.24 -7.83 -10.71
N ALA A 319 32.60 -7.50 -11.95
CA ALA A 319 33.45 -6.34 -12.23
C ALA A 319 32.74 -5.02 -11.88
N VAL A 320 31.44 -4.93 -12.15
CA VAL A 320 30.61 -3.77 -11.76
C VAL A 320 30.53 -3.63 -10.24
N LYS A 321 30.32 -4.73 -9.51
CA LYS A 321 30.27 -4.73 -8.03
C LYS A 321 31.61 -4.33 -7.42
N GLU A 322 32.70 -4.89 -7.91
CA GLU A 322 34.05 -4.60 -7.44
C GLU A 322 34.37 -3.12 -7.61
N ARG A 323 34.04 -2.53 -8.77
CA ARG A 323 34.24 -1.10 -8.99
C ARG A 323 33.42 -0.24 -8.04
N ILE A 324 32.15 -0.56 -7.80
CA ILE A 324 31.31 0.18 -6.87
C ILE A 324 31.91 0.12 -5.45
N GLN A 325 32.43 -1.03 -5.05
CA GLN A 325 33.07 -1.21 -3.75
C GLN A 325 34.38 -0.41 -3.65
N GLU A 326 35.18 -0.39 -4.70
CA GLU A 326 36.41 0.43 -4.79
C GLU A 326 36.09 1.93 -4.70
N ILE A 327 35.10 2.41 -5.45
CA ILE A 327 34.64 3.82 -5.38
C ILE A 327 34.21 4.15 -3.95
N ARG A 328 33.44 3.28 -3.28
CA ARG A 328 33.02 3.47 -1.89
C ARG A 328 34.22 3.50 -0.92
N ALA A 329 35.20 2.63 -1.11
CA ALA A 329 36.42 2.64 -0.28
C ALA A 329 37.22 3.93 -0.48
N SER A 330 37.34 4.39 -1.73
CA SER A 330 38.02 5.64 -2.08
C SER A 330 37.32 6.85 -1.46
N GLU A 331 35.98 6.90 -1.48
CA GLU A 331 35.18 7.95 -0.86
C GLU A 331 35.44 8.04 0.64
N GLN A 332 35.48 6.91 1.35
CA GLN A 332 35.79 6.89 2.78
C GLN A 332 37.23 7.35 3.09
N SER A 333 38.19 7.01 2.22
CA SER A 333 39.56 7.49 2.32
C SER A 333 39.64 9.01 2.15
N TRP A 334 39.00 9.56 1.10
CA TRP A 334 38.94 11.01 0.88
C TRP A 334 38.20 11.74 2.01
N LYS A 335 37.16 11.15 2.57
CA LYS A 335 36.44 11.68 3.73
C LYS A 335 37.33 11.76 4.96
N SER A 336 38.06 10.69 5.27
CA SER A 336 39.01 10.68 6.40
C SER A 336 40.11 11.73 6.21
N ARG A 337 40.62 11.89 4.99
CA ARG A 337 41.60 12.93 4.64
C ARG A 337 41.02 14.34 4.80
N ALA A 338 39.78 14.56 4.37
CA ALA A 338 39.09 15.84 4.52
C ALA A 338 38.87 16.20 5.99
N GLU A 339 38.47 15.23 6.83
CA GLU A 339 38.33 15.41 8.27
C GLU A 339 39.66 15.77 8.94
N GLY A 340 40.76 15.13 8.54
CA GLY A 340 42.11 15.46 8.99
C GLY A 340 42.51 16.90 8.66
N LEU A 341 42.31 17.32 7.40
CA LEU A 341 42.55 18.71 6.98
C LEU A 341 41.65 19.70 7.73
N GLN A 342 40.39 19.33 8.01
CA GLN A 342 39.48 20.17 8.79
C GLN A 342 39.92 20.32 10.26
N GLN A 343 40.54 19.29 10.84
CA GLN A 343 41.15 19.39 12.18
C GLN A 343 42.38 20.29 12.15
N GLU A 344 43.23 20.15 11.14
CA GLU A 344 44.41 21.02 10.96
C GLU A 344 44.03 22.49 10.81
N ILE A 345 43.02 22.79 9.97
CA ILE A 345 42.46 24.14 9.84
C ILE A 345 41.97 24.65 11.19
N ARG A 346 41.22 23.85 11.97
CA ARG A 346 40.75 24.26 13.31
C ARG A 346 41.90 24.57 14.26
N MET A 347 42.97 23.77 14.25
CA MET A 347 44.15 24.04 15.07
C MET A 347 44.87 25.33 14.65
N LEU A 348 45.06 25.53 13.35
CA LEU A 348 45.67 26.75 12.81
C LEU A 348 44.82 27.99 13.10
N THR A 349 43.50 27.90 13.00
CA THR A 349 42.58 28.98 13.39
C THR A 349 42.74 29.32 14.88
N LYS A 350 42.82 28.32 15.75
CA LYS A 350 43.01 28.56 17.19
C LYS A 350 44.37 29.19 17.51
N LEU A 351 45.44 28.77 16.82
CA LEU A 351 46.75 29.41 16.94
C LEU A 351 46.71 30.87 16.46
N LEU A 352 45.99 31.13 15.36
CA LEU A 352 45.81 32.49 14.84
C LEU A 352 45.05 33.37 15.84
N GLU A 353 43.98 32.86 16.46
CA GLU A 353 43.23 33.57 17.51
C GLU A 353 44.09 33.85 18.75
N GLN A 354 44.94 32.91 19.17
CA GLN A 354 45.89 33.13 20.27
C GLN A 354 46.90 34.22 19.94
N VAL A 355 47.44 34.23 18.72
CA VAL A 355 48.37 35.29 18.28
C VAL A 355 47.67 36.65 18.21
N HIS A 356 46.41 36.71 17.76
CA HIS A 356 45.62 37.95 17.78
C HIS A 356 45.37 38.43 19.22
N HIS A 357 44.99 37.52 20.11
CA HIS A 357 44.76 37.84 21.52
C HIS A 357 46.02 38.36 22.21
N HIS A 358 47.18 37.73 21.96
CA HIS A 358 48.46 38.19 22.49
C HIS A 358 48.94 39.50 21.86
N HIS A 359 48.64 39.77 20.59
CA HIS A 359 48.91 41.06 19.96
C HIS A 359 48.04 42.17 20.58
N GLU A 360 46.77 41.89 20.86
CA GLU A 360 45.83 42.83 21.49
C GLU A 360 46.18 43.07 22.98
N GLU A 361 46.61 42.04 23.71
CA GLU A 361 47.14 42.14 25.08
C GLU A 361 48.51 42.83 25.15
N SER A 362 49.41 42.58 24.20
CA SER A 362 50.70 43.26 24.11
C SER A 362 50.53 44.75 23.83
N SER A 363 49.52 45.12 23.04
CA SER A 363 49.15 46.54 22.82
C SER A 363 48.62 47.21 24.10
N GLN A 364 48.12 46.45 25.08
CA GLN A 364 47.69 46.94 26.40
C GLN A 364 48.78 46.87 27.48
N THR A 365 49.84 46.09 27.28
CA THR A 365 50.93 45.89 28.25
C THR A 365 52.24 46.59 27.87
N GLU A 366 52.41 47.06 26.63
CA GLU A 366 53.45 48.02 26.26
C GLU A 366 53.24 49.39 26.96
N GLU A 367 52.04 49.65 27.49
CA GLU A 367 51.76 50.79 28.39
C GLU A 367 52.27 50.56 29.83
N LYS A 368 52.68 49.33 30.22
CA LYS A 368 52.83 48.98 31.64
C LYS A 368 54.07 48.20 32.08
N CYS A 369 55.03 47.86 31.22
CA CYS A 369 56.19 47.09 31.71
C CYS A 369 57.53 47.47 31.08
N GLY A 370 58.07 48.61 31.53
CA GLY A 370 59.49 48.90 31.46
C GLY A 370 60.14 48.70 32.83
N GLU A 371 60.21 47.48 33.38
CA GLU A 371 61.13 47.23 34.52
C GLU A 371 61.41 45.75 34.79
N GLN A 372 62.71 45.48 34.98
CA GLN A 372 63.34 44.31 35.62
C GLN A 372 63.57 43.03 34.80
N LYS A 373 64.83 42.88 34.37
CA LYS A 373 65.53 41.62 34.09
C LYS A 373 66.70 41.45 35.07
N ARG A 374 66.85 40.27 35.70
CA ARG A 374 68.08 39.42 35.71
C ARG A 374 67.99 38.14 36.60
N PRO A 375 68.83 37.10 36.37
CA PRO A 375 68.57 35.69 36.73
C PRO A 375 69.57 35.03 37.72
N LEU A 376 69.23 33.84 38.23
CA LEU A 376 70.03 32.97 39.12
C LEU A 376 70.48 31.65 38.44
N LYS A 377 71.61 31.07 38.91
CA LYS A 377 72.35 29.94 38.33
C LYS A 377 72.81 28.93 39.43
N CYS A 378 72.90 27.64 39.05
CA CYS A 378 73.62 26.48 39.67
C CYS A 378 73.01 25.87 40.96
N LEU A 379 73.12 24.57 41.30
CA LEU A 379 74.25 23.63 41.20
C LEU A 379 73.80 22.16 41.43
N GLU A 380 74.60 21.22 40.93
CA GLU A 380 74.41 19.76 40.86
C GLU A 380 75.44 19.02 41.74
N GLY A 381 75.07 17.86 42.30
CA GLY A 381 75.99 16.74 42.56
C GLY A 381 76.27 16.29 44.01
N LYS A 382 76.06 14.99 44.29
CA LYS A 382 77.09 13.95 44.64
C LYS A 382 76.57 12.85 45.59
N ILE A 383 76.91 11.60 45.25
CA ILE A 383 76.70 10.32 45.95
C ILE A 383 78.05 9.82 46.47
N ALA A 384 78.11 9.16 47.65
CA ALA A 384 79.15 8.19 48.03
C ALA A 384 78.82 7.44 49.36
N ILE A 385 78.73 6.10 49.34
CA ILE A 385 79.70 5.06 49.81
C ILE A 385 79.40 4.53 51.23
N SER A 386 79.20 3.20 51.37
CA SER A 386 79.87 2.31 52.36
C SER A 386 79.19 0.93 52.46
N ASP A 387 79.79 -0.08 51.83
CA ASP A 387 79.53 -1.51 52.07
C ASP A 387 80.77 -2.12 52.75
N PHE A 388 80.62 -2.74 53.92
CA PHE A 388 81.43 -3.85 54.47
C PHE A 388 81.10 -3.96 55.97
N PHE A 389 80.13 -4.79 56.39
CA PHE A 389 80.03 -5.47 57.72
C PHE A 389 78.69 -6.25 57.88
N GLN A 390 78.26 -7.00 56.87
CA GLN A 390 76.98 -7.73 56.88
C GLN A 390 77.19 -9.22 56.55
N GLY A 391 77.70 -10.01 57.50
CA GLY A 391 77.99 -11.43 57.17
C GLY A 391 77.98 -12.48 58.29
N ARG A 392 77.86 -12.11 59.58
CA ARG A 392 77.84 -13.11 60.68
C ARG A 392 76.63 -13.08 61.61
N LEU A 393 75.74 -12.10 61.47
CA LEU A 393 74.43 -12.11 62.15
C LEU A 393 73.31 -12.70 61.27
N ASP A 394 73.60 -12.98 60.00
CA ASP A 394 72.58 -13.28 59.00
C ASP A 394 72.03 -14.70 59.13
N LEU A 395 72.77 -15.70 59.60
CA LEU A 395 72.27 -17.10 59.54
C LEU A 395 71.12 -17.41 60.54
N ARG A 396 71.13 -16.84 61.75
CA ARG A 396 70.04 -17.04 62.75
C ARG A 396 68.85 -16.13 62.45
N ARG A 397 69.10 -14.89 62.01
CA ARG A 397 68.08 -13.94 61.55
C ARG A 397 67.40 -14.47 60.28
N ASN A 398 68.12 -15.11 59.36
CA ASN A 398 67.58 -15.63 58.10
C ASN A 398 66.64 -16.82 58.27
N LYS A 399 66.83 -17.69 59.28
CA LYS A 399 65.94 -18.84 59.51
C LYS A 399 64.59 -18.41 60.11
N GLU A 400 64.61 -17.49 61.06
CA GLU A 400 63.38 -16.92 61.64
C GLU A 400 62.65 -16.04 60.62
N ASN A 401 63.39 -15.22 59.87
CA ASN A 401 62.88 -14.41 58.77
C ASN A 401 62.32 -15.26 57.61
N SER A 402 62.86 -16.46 57.36
CA SER A 402 62.31 -17.41 56.37
C SER A 402 60.97 -18.02 56.81
N ARG A 403 60.79 -18.26 58.12
CA ARG A 403 59.55 -18.82 58.67
C ARG A 403 58.41 -17.78 58.66
N THR A 404 58.73 -16.53 59.01
CA THR A 404 57.79 -15.40 58.93
C THR A 404 57.42 -15.09 57.47
N LYS A 405 58.40 -15.12 56.55
CA LYS A 405 58.16 -14.98 55.10
C LYS A 405 57.24 -16.07 54.57
N ASN A 406 57.44 -17.33 54.94
CA ASN A 406 56.58 -18.43 54.50
C ASN A 406 55.14 -18.29 55.04
N SER A 407 54.96 -17.85 56.29
CA SER A 407 53.64 -17.55 56.84
C SER A 407 52.95 -16.40 56.10
N GLN A 408 53.70 -15.38 55.71
CA GLN A 408 53.18 -14.22 54.99
C GLN A 408 52.85 -14.55 53.53
N ILE A 409 53.59 -15.47 52.91
CA ILE A 409 53.28 -16.02 51.58
C ILE A 409 51.97 -16.83 51.62
N ASP A 410 51.72 -17.61 52.69
CA ASP A 410 50.47 -18.37 52.85
C ASP A 410 49.25 -17.45 53.05
N GLU A 411 49.36 -16.43 53.89
CA GLU A 411 48.34 -15.38 54.06
C GLU A 411 48.06 -14.62 52.76
N ASN A 412 49.12 -14.21 52.04
CA ASN A 412 48.99 -13.55 50.74
C ASN A 412 48.34 -14.47 49.70
N SER A 413 48.62 -15.78 49.73
CA SER A 413 47.99 -16.77 48.86
C SER A 413 46.49 -16.91 49.14
N LYS A 414 46.07 -16.86 50.42
CA LYS A 414 44.65 -16.86 50.81
C LYS A 414 43.94 -15.58 50.37
N MET A 415 44.55 -14.42 50.62
CA MET A 415 44.05 -13.11 50.17
C MET A 415 43.90 -13.06 48.64
N PHE A 416 44.90 -13.56 47.90
CA PHE A 416 44.86 -13.59 46.44
C PHE A 416 43.70 -14.47 45.92
N LYS A 417 43.50 -15.66 46.50
CA LYS A 417 42.36 -16.54 46.17
C LYS A 417 41.02 -15.89 46.49
N GLN A 418 40.93 -15.10 47.57
CA GLN A 418 39.71 -14.39 47.93
C GLN A 418 39.42 -13.25 46.95
N ILE A 419 40.42 -12.41 46.65
CA ILE A 419 40.31 -11.32 45.66
C ILE A 419 39.91 -11.89 44.29
N GLU A 420 40.46 -13.03 43.89
CA GLU A 420 40.09 -13.67 42.62
C GLU A 420 38.62 -14.13 42.60
N LYS A 421 38.10 -14.66 43.71
CA LYS A 421 36.68 -15.01 43.85
C LYS A 421 35.79 -13.77 43.80
N ASP A 422 36.15 -12.71 44.52
CA ASP A 422 35.38 -11.46 44.57
C ASP A 422 35.36 -10.79 43.19
N ASN A 423 36.50 -10.78 42.48
CA ASN A 423 36.58 -10.23 41.13
C ASN A 423 35.75 -11.03 40.10
N ARG A 424 35.68 -12.36 40.25
CA ARG A 424 34.79 -13.21 39.44
C ARG A 424 33.31 -12.92 39.72
N GLN A 425 32.93 -12.73 40.97
CA GLN A 425 31.56 -12.35 41.35
C GLN A 425 31.19 -10.96 40.82
N GLN A 426 32.10 -9.99 40.92
CA GLN A 426 31.92 -8.65 40.36
C GLN A 426 31.75 -8.67 38.84
N THR A 427 32.54 -9.49 38.14
CA THR A 427 32.44 -9.66 36.68
C THR A 427 31.08 -10.24 36.28
N LEU A 428 30.61 -11.26 36.99
CA LEU A 428 29.28 -11.86 36.77
C LEU A 428 28.15 -10.85 37.02
N LEU A 429 28.27 -10.04 38.06
CA LEU A 429 27.27 -9.00 38.37
C LEU A 429 27.22 -7.94 37.27
N ASN A 430 28.39 -7.47 36.79
CA ASN A 430 28.48 -6.50 35.69
C ASN A 430 27.89 -7.07 34.40
N ILE A 431 28.16 -8.34 34.07
CA ILE A 431 27.57 -9.00 32.89
C ILE A 431 26.05 -9.06 33.01
N LYS A 432 25.53 -9.42 34.19
CA LYS A 432 24.08 -9.49 34.45
C LYS A 432 23.42 -8.11 34.31
N GLN A 433 24.03 -7.07 34.89
CA GLN A 433 23.53 -5.69 34.79
C GLN A 433 23.54 -5.19 33.34
N ASN A 434 24.63 -5.43 32.60
CA ASN A 434 24.74 -5.02 31.20
C ASN A 434 23.70 -5.74 30.31
N LEU A 435 23.49 -7.04 30.52
CA LEU A 435 22.43 -7.78 29.83
C LEU A 435 21.05 -7.18 30.14
N GLN A 436 20.78 -6.85 31.42
CA GLN A 436 19.52 -6.24 31.82
C GLN A 436 19.32 -4.87 31.16
N ILE A 437 20.35 -4.02 31.10
CA ILE A 437 20.31 -2.71 30.43
C ILE A 437 20.03 -2.87 28.93
N VAL A 438 20.74 -3.79 28.26
CA VAL A 438 20.54 -4.02 26.81
C VAL A 438 19.12 -4.55 26.53
N THR A 439 18.61 -5.46 27.35
CA THR A 439 17.24 -5.98 27.17
C THR A 439 16.17 -4.91 27.42
N THR A 440 16.36 -4.06 28.43
CA THR A 440 15.42 -2.96 28.72
C THR A 440 15.44 -1.90 27.63
N GLN A 441 16.62 -1.52 27.12
CA GLN A 441 16.73 -0.60 25.98
C GLN A 441 16.03 -1.13 24.74
N ARG A 442 16.20 -2.41 24.39
CA ARG A 442 15.49 -3.02 23.25
C ARG A 442 13.97 -2.96 23.42
N LEU A 443 13.48 -3.29 24.61
CA LEU A 443 12.04 -3.21 24.90
C LEU A 443 11.51 -1.77 24.83
N GLU A 444 12.29 -0.79 25.30
CA GLU A 444 11.95 0.63 25.20
C GLU A 444 11.87 1.09 23.73
N GLU A 445 12.82 0.67 22.88
CA GLU A 445 12.80 0.94 21.44
C GLU A 445 11.55 0.33 20.75
N GLU A 446 11.19 -0.90 21.10
CA GLU A 446 9.96 -1.54 20.59
C GLU A 446 8.70 -0.79 21.03
N ILE A 447 8.63 -0.35 22.29
CA ILE A 447 7.52 0.46 22.81
C ILE A 447 7.41 1.78 22.04
N GLN A 448 8.52 2.49 21.82
CA GLN A 448 8.53 3.73 21.07
C GLN A 448 8.10 3.52 19.61
N MET A 449 8.54 2.43 18.98
CA MET A 449 8.12 2.07 17.62
C MET A 449 6.62 1.81 17.54
N LEU A 450 6.07 1.05 18.49
CA LEU A 450 4.63 0.77 18.57
C LEU A 450 3.81 2.03 18.85
N GLN A 451 4.31 2.91 19.72
CA GLN A 451 3.67 4.21 19.98
C GLN A 451 3.62 5.10 18.73
N LYS A 452 4.71 5.13 17.95
CA LYS A 452 4.75 5.84 16.67
C LYS A 452 3.75 5.28 15.67
N GLN A 453 3.73 3.96 15.50
CA GLN A 453 2.76 3.28 14.62
C GLN A 453 1.31 3.57 15.03
N LEU A 454 1.03 3.59 16.34
CA LEU A 454 -0.31 3.91 16.85
C LEU A 454 -0.68 5.38 16.55
N SER A 455 0.27 6.30 16.64
CA SER A 455 0.06 7.72 16.29
C SER A 455 -0.25 7.88 14.80
N ASP A 456 0.53 7.23 13.93
CA ASP A 456 0.34 7.26 12.48
C ASP A 456 -1.03 6.67 12.09
N LEU A 457 -1.42 5.56 12.71
CA LEU A 457 -2.75 4.96 12.52
C LEU A 457 -3.87 5.87 13.01
N LYS A 458 -3.72 6.55 14.15
CA LYS A 458 -4.70 7.53 14.65
C LYS A 458 -4.87 8.69 13.67
N LEU A 459 -3.77 9.20 13.12
CA LEU A 459 -3.81 10.30 12.13
C LEU A 459 -4.48 9.85 10.83
N SER A 460 -4.12 8.66 10.33
CA SER A 460 -4.74 8.05 9.15
C SER A 460 -6.24 7.86 9.33
N ASN A 461 -6.68 7.35 10.50
CA ASN A 461 -8.09 7.17 10.82
C ASN A 461 -8.85 8.52 10.85
N LYS A 462 -8.25 9.56 11.44
CA LYS A 462 -8.81 10.93 11.39
C LYS A 462 -8.97 11.44 9.95
N ASN A 463 -7.98 11.18 9.08
CA ASN A 463 -8.04 11.54 7.67
C ASN A 463 -9.16 10.76 6.94
N MET A 464 -9.21 9.44 7.10
CA MET A 464 -10.27 8.60 6.51
C MET A 464 -11.66 9.04 6.97
N LYS A 465 -11.84 9.37 8.25
CA LYS A 465 -13.10 9.90 8.78
C LYS A 465 -13.50 11.21 8.11
N THR A 466 -12.54 12.09 7.84
CA THR A 466 -12.76 13.37 7.13
C THR A 466 -13.10 13.15 5.65
N GLN A 467 -12.46 12.19 5.00
CA GLN A 467 -12.82 11.82 3.62
C GLN A 467 -14.23 11.22 3.56
N LEU A 468 -14.58 10.36 4.51
CA LEU A 468 -15.91 9.73 4.59
C LEU A 468 -17.02 10.77 4.76
N THR A 469 -16.82 11.79 5.61
CA THR A 469 -17.80 12.87 5.77
C THR A 469 -17.94 13.69 4.48
N ARG A 470 -16.84 13.95 3.76
CA ARG A 470 -16.88 14.63 2.45
C ARG A 470 -17.62 13.80 1.39
N VAL A 471 -17.36 12.50 1.32
CA VAL A 471 -18.06 11.59 0.39
C VAL A 471 -19.55 11.54 0.69
N ASN A 472 -19.92 11.45 1.97
CA ASN A 472 -21.34 11.47 2.38
C ASN A 472 -22.01 12.79 1.98
N PHE A 473 -21.37 13.94 2.22
CA PHE A 473 -21.90 15.23 1.78
C PHE A 473 -22.11 15.31 0.26
N LEU A 474 -21.16 14.81 -0.54
CA LEU A 474 -21.28 14.76 -1.99
C LEU A 474 -22.41 13.83 -2.46
N LYS A 475 -22.55 12.67 -1.82
CA LYS A 475 -23.65 11.72 -2.09
C LYS A 475 -24.99 12.38 -1.83
N ASP A 476 -25.16 13.02 -0.68
CA ASP A 476 -26.41 13.67 -0.28
C ASP A 476 -26.76 14.84 -1.21
N ASN A 477 -25.76 15.65 -1.61
CA ASN A 477 -25.95 16.72 -2.60
C ASN A 477 -26.40 16.17 -3.96
N THR A 478 -25.80 15.05 -4.40
CA THR A 478 -26.15 14.41 -5.68
C THR A 478 -27.56 13.85 -5.63
N ILE A 479 -27.93 13.15 -4.55
CA ILE A 479 -29.30 12.66 -4.33
C ILE A 479 -30.29 13.82 -4.35
N GLN A 480 -29.98 14.95 -3.71
CA GLN A 480 -30.84 16.13 -3.70
C GLN A 480 -31.05 16.72 -5.10
N LYS A 481 -29.97 16.85 -5.90
CA LYS A 481 -30.06 17.31 -7.29
C LYS A 481 -30.89 16.37 -8.16
N LEU A 482 -30.70 15.06 -8.01
CA LEU A 482 -31.50 14.06 -8.72
C LEU A 482 -32.98 14.15 -8.36
N ARG A 483 -33.32 14.27 -7.07
CA ARG A 483 -34.70 14.50 -6.61
C ARG A 483 -35.30 15.77 -7.22
N GLN A 484 -34.55 16.86 -7.27
CA GLN A 484 -35.02 18.11 -7.87
C GLN A 484 -35.25 17.95 -9.39
N SER A 485 -34.37 17.22 -10.09
CA SER A 485 -34.55 16.94 -11.52
C SER A 485 -35.78 16.06 -11.78
N LEU A 486 -36.04 15.07 -10.91
CA LEU A 486 -37.21 14.19 -11.00
C LEU A 486 -38.51 14.99 -10.87
N ILE A 487 -38.60 15.89 -9.87
CA ILE A 487 -39.76 16.77 -9.69
C ILE A 487 -40.01 17.63 -10.95
N LYS A 488 -38.95 18.17 -11.56
CA LYS A 488 -39.08 18.95 -12.81
C LYS A 488 -39.63 18.09 -13.96
N VAL A 489 -39.13 16.86 -14.11
CA VAL A 489 -39.59 15.93 -15.13
C VAL A 489 -41.05 15.53 -14.90
N GLU A 490 -41.44 15.26 -13.66
CA GLU A 490 -42.83 14.95 -13.30
C GLU A 490 -43.78 16.12 -13.61
N ALA A 491 -43.35 17.36 -13.34
CA ALA A 491 -44.13 18.55 -13.70
C ALA A 491 -44.30 18.69 -15.22
N VAL A 492 -43.24 18.44 -16.01
CA VAL A 492 -43.33 18.46 -17.48
C VAL A 492 -44.24 17.34 -17.99
N LYS A 493 -44.11 16.12 -17.43
CA LYS A 493 -44.99 14.99 -17.74
C LYS A 493 -46.45 15.32 -17.45
N GLY A 494 -46.76 15.91 -16.29
CA GLY A 494 -48.12 16.33 -15.94
C GLY A 494 -48.69 17.35 -16.95
N LYS A 495 -47.89 18.34 -17.36
CA LYS A 495 -48.28 19.31 -18.41
C LYS A 495 -48.52 18.65 -19.76
N ALA A 496 -47.68 17.69 -20.15
CA ALA A 496 -47.85 16.95 -21.40
C ALA A 496 -49.11 16.08 -21.38
N VAL A 497 -49.39 15.38 -20.28
CA VAL A 497 -50.61 14.59 -20.09
C VAL A 497 -51.86 15.47 -20.18
N MET A 498 -51.86 16.65 -19.53
CA MET A 498 -52.96 17.63 -19.65
C MET A 498 -53.19 18.06 -21.11
N LYS A 499 -52.13 18.36 -21.86
CA LYS A 499 -52.24 18.71 -23.29
C LYS A 499 -52.82 17.56 -24.13
N ILE A 500 -52.35 16.33 -23.89
CA ILE A 500 -52.85 15.13 -24.60
C ILE A 500 -54.33 14.91 -24.31
N ASN A 501 -54.75 15.05 -23.05
CA ASN A 501 -56.15 14.92 -22.68
C ASN A 501 -57.02 15.99 -23.37
N ASN A 502 -56.58 17.24 -23.41
CA ASN A 502 -57.29 18.31 -24.13
C ASN A 502 -57.42 18.00 -25.63
N LEU A 503 -56.33 17.59 -26.28
CA LEU A 503 -56.35 17.20 -27.70
C LEU A 503 -57.27 16.01 -27.95
N LYS A 504 -57.29 15.04 -27.04
CA LYS A 504 -58.20 13.90 -27.10
C LYS A 504 -59.66 14.34 -27.02
N THR A 505 -60.01 15.21 -26.07
CA THR A 505 -61.36 15.78 -25.96
C THR A 505 -61.76 16.52 -27.24
N THR A 506 -60.87 17.37 -27.80
CA THR A 506 -61.16 18.08 -29.06
C THR A 506 -61.33 17.13 -30.25
N LEU A 507 -60.52 16.06 -30.31
CA LEU A 507 -60.63 15.05 -31.36
C LEU A 507 -61.95 14.28 -31.26
N ASP A 508 -62.37 13.92 -30.05
CA ASP A 508 -63.62 13.21 -29.81
C ASP A 508 -64.82 14.11 -30.15
N SER A 509 -64.78 15.40 -29.83
CA SER A 509 -65.78 16.38 -30.27
C SER A 509 -65.83 16.51 -31.80
N ALA A 510 -64.69 16.67 -32.47
CA ALA A 510 -64.63 16.79 -33.93
C ALA A 510 -65.12 15.51 -34.64
N LYS A 511 -64.80 14.33 -34.09
CA LYS A 511 -65.33 13.05 -34.59
C LYS A 511 -66.85 12.97 -34.45
N GLN A 512 -67.40 13.44 -33.35
CA GLN A 512 -68.84 13.44 -33.13
C GLN A 512 -69.54 14.41 -34.09
N GLU A 513 -68.97 15.59 -34.32
CA GLU A 513 -69.48 16.55 -35.30
C GLU A 513 -69.47 15.99 -36.72
N ALA A 514 -68.35 15.38 -37.15
CA ALA A 514 -68.27 14.72 -38.45
C ALA A 514 -69.29 13.58 -38.61
N ARG A 515 -69.64 12.87 -37.52
CA ARG A 515 -70.74 11.88 -37.54
C ARG A 515 -72.09 12.57 -37.78
N TRP A 516 -72.39 13.64 -37.05
CA TRP A 516 -73.63 14.41 -37.24
C TRP A 516 -73.75 14.99 -38.66
N ASP A 517 -72.66 15.50 -39.23
CA ASP A 517 -72.63 16.00 -40.60
C ASP A 517 -72.89 14.89 -41.62
N LYS A 518 -72.26 13.74 -41.44
CA LYS A 518 -72.48 12.57 -42.29
C LYS A 518 -73.94 12.11 -42.23
N ASP A 519 -74.52 12.04 -41.03
CA ASP A 519 -75.91 11.63 -40.84
C ASP A 519 -76.89 12.65 -41.46
N ARG A 520 -76.61 13.96 -41.33
CA ARG A 520 -77.37 15.02 -42.03
C ARG A 520 -77.28 14.88 -43.55
N ALA A 521 -76.08 14.65 -44.09
CA ALA A 521 -75.89 14.47 -45.52
C ALA A 521 -76.64 13.24 -46.04
N HIS A 522 -76.61 12.12 -45.30
CA HIS A 522 -77.42 10.94 -45.62
C HIS A 522 -78.92 11.26 -45.60
N GLN A 523 -79.41 11.97 -44.58
CA GLN A 523 -80.82 12.37 -44.51
C GLN A 523 -81.22 13.29 -45.67
N MET A 524 -80.37 14.22 -46.09
CA MET A 524 -80.60 15.07 -47.27
C MET A 524 -80.64 14.26 -48.56
N VAL A 525 -79.71 13.31 -48.74
CA VAL A 525 -79.70 12.42 -49.90
C VAL A 525 -80.96 11.55 -49.93
N ASP A 526 -81.36 10.99 -48.79
CA ASP A 526 -82.56 10.17 -48.67
C ASP A 526 -83.84 10.97 -48.96
N ALA A 527 -83.88 12.27 -48.63
CA ALA A 527 -84.99 13.16 -48.97
C ALA A 527 -85.06 13.51 -50.47
N VAL A 528 -83.90 13.75 -51.11
CA VAL A 528 -83.82 14.11 -52.54
C VAL A 528 -83.98 12.90 -53.46
N THR A 529 -83.63 11.70 -53.00
CA THR A 529 -83.74 10.45 -53.78
C THR A 529 -85.16 10.17 -54.31
N PRO A 530 -86.25 10.25 -53.51
CA PRO A 530 -87.61 10.05 -54.01
C PRO A 530 -88.07 11.17 -54.95
N GLU A 531 -87.62 12.42 -54.75
CA GLU A 531 -87.91 13.54 -55.64
C GLU A 531 -87.29 13.33 -57.02
N LEU A 532 -86.02 12.89 -57.07
CA LEU A 532 -85.35 12.50 -58.32
C LEU A 532 -85.99 11.26 -58.97
N ALA A 533 -86.45 10.29 -58.18
CA ALA A 533 -87.18 9.14 -58.70
C ALA A 533 -88.51 9.55 -59.36
N GLN A 534 -89.25 10.46 -58.74
CA GLN A 534 -90.46 11.05 -59.34
C GLN A 534 -90.15 11.82 -60.62
N GLN A 535 -89.13 12.68 -60.64
CA GLN A 535 -88.73 13.39 -61.85
C GLN A 535 -88.32 12.43 -62.98
N ARG A 536 -87.60 11.34 -62.68
CA ARG A 536 -87.26 10.30 -63.66
C ARG A 536 -88.51 9.63 -64.24
N ILE A 537 -89.50 9.33 -63.41
CA ILE A 537 -90.79 8.76 -63.87
C ILE A 537 -91.51 9.76 -64.78
N HIS A 538 -91.56 11.05 -64.42
CA HIS A 538 -92.13 12.09 -65.26
C HIS A 538 -91.41 12.19 -66.61
N LEU A 539 -90.08 12.22 -66.62
CA LEU A 539 -89.29 12.27 -67.85
C LEU A 539 -89.51 11.04 -68.73
N LYS A 540 -89.63 9.85 -68.12
CA LYS A 540 -89.95 8.61 -68.83
C LYS A 540 -91.32 8.69 -69.51
N LYS A 541 -92.34 9.22 -68.82
CA LYS A 541 -93.66 9.49 -69.42
C LYS A 541 -93.57 10.47 -70.59
N TYR A 542 -92.77 11.53 -70.48
CA TYR A 542 -92.54 12.44 -71.61
C TYR A 542 -91.89 11.73 -72.80
N GLN A 543 -90.87 10.90 -72.57
CA GLN A 543 -90.23 10.12 -73.64
C GLN A 543 -91.16 9.09 -74.29
N ASP A 544 -92.04 8.45 -73.52
CA ASP A 544 -93.01 7.50 -74.05
C ASP A 544 -94.15 8.22 -74.80
N ASN A 545 -94.52 9.44 -74.38
CA ASN A 545 -95.42 10.33 -75.14
C ASN A 545 -94.78 10.81 -76.45
N ASP A 546 -93.49 11.13 -76.44
CA ASP A 546 -92.76 11.58 -77.64
C ASP A 546 -92.58 10.44 -78.64
N LYS A 547 -92.32 9.21 -78.17
CA LYS A 547 -92.31 8.00 -79.01
C LYS A 547 -93.69 7.67 -79.58
N SER A 548 -94.77 7.86 -78.82
CA SER A 548 -96.12 7.65 -79.33
C SER A 548 -96.55 8.72 -80.35
N MET A 549 -96.13 9.97 -80.17
CA MET A 549 -96.25 11.01 -81.19
C MET A 549 -95.44 10.69 -82.46
N SER A 550 -94.20 10.20 -82.31
CA SER A 550 -93.37 9.80 -83.44
C SER A 550 -93.94 8.60 -84.22
N THR A 551 -94.62 7.66 -83.55
CA THR A 551 -95.36 6.57 -84.24
C THR A 551 -96.63 7.04 -84.96
N PHE A 552 -97.22 8.17 -84.57
CA PHE A 552 -98.34 8.77 -85.28
C PHE A 552 -97.90 9.55 -86.53
N GLU A 553 -96.67 10.09 -86.55
CA GLU A 553 -96.09 10.75 -87.73
C GLU A 553 -95.54 9.79 -88.80
N THR A 554 -95.46 8.47 -88.52
CA THR A 554 -94.99 7.45 -89.50
C THR A 554 -96.10 6.65 -90.18
N LEU A 555 -97.37 7.01 -89.97
CA LEU A 555 -98.55 6.41 -90.63
C LEU A 555 -99.28 7.38 -91.58
N TYR A 556 -98.55 8.27 -92.25
CA TYR A 556 -99.04 9.05 -93.38
C TYR A 556 -98.15 8.85 -94.61
#